data_AF-A0A2A2FD21-F1
#
_entry.id   AF-A0A2A2FD21-F1
#
_cell.length_a   1.000
_cell.length_b   1.000
_cell.length_c   1.000
_cell.angle_alpha   90.00
_cell.angle_beta   90.00
_cell.angle_gamma   90.00
#
_symmetry.space_group_name_H-M   'P 1'
#
loop_
_entity.id
_entity.type
_entity.pdbx_description
1 polymer ?
#
loop_
_entity_poly.entity_id
_entity_poly.type
_entity_poly.pdbx_seq_one_letter_code
_entity_poly.pdbx_strand_id
1 'polypeptide(L)'
;MGERESDIDAETEAAGERAADDELPGRVRRAFADHGSFEPAGDGLWTAETTPFDAEVRAEPAADGRIRFSVTVRVPTLSATTADEVADVVEEGWIETFELRVVDVGGVTRGDRAFDPTVSIGDDEIAVAFELTDSNERRGVDDAGSLIDFVEGTYVQGVIPGYEYTEPVDGLLSAARQQGNGGGL
;
A
#
# COMPACT_ATOMS: atom_id res chain seq x y z
N MET A 1 32.12 -50.87 25.05
CA MET A 1 31.78 -50.36 26.38
C MET A 1 32.72 -49.19 26.60
N GLY A 2 32.31 -47.98 26.20
CA GLY A 2 31.68 -46.99 27.10
C GLY A 2 32.82 -46.16 27.70
N GLU A 3 32.90 -44.83 27.69
CA GLU A 3 31.97 -43.71 27.53
C GLU A 3 32.83 -42.50 27.04
N ARG A 4 32.39 -41.68 26.06
CA ARG A 4 32.00 -40.25 26.21
C ARG A 4 32.60 -39.55 27.46
N GLU A 5 33.30 -38.44 27.29
CA GLU A 5 32.88 -37.04 27.64
C GLU A 5 34.21 -36.24 27.75
N SER A 6 34.42 -34.99 27.33
CA SER A 6 33.53 -33.88 27.01
C SER A 6 34.25 -32.97 26.02
N ASP A 7 33.61 -32.75 24.88
CA ASP A 7 33.85 -31.62 23.99
C ASP A 7 32.73 -30.61 24.29
N ILE A 8 33.08 -29.32 24.20
CA ILE A 8 32.15 -28.20 23.95
C ILE A 8 31.28 -27.77 25.15
N ASP A 9 31.74 -26.76 25.87
CA ASP A 9 30.84 -25.82 26.57
C ASP A 9 31.53 -24.45 26.65
N ALA A 10 31.56 -23.74 25.52
CA ALA A 10 31.97 -22.34 25.47
C ALA A 10 31.48 -21.65 24.19
N GLU A 11 30.26 -21.90 23.73
CA GLU A 11 29.68 -21.13 22.61
C GLU A 11 28.15 -21.22 22.64
N THR A 12 27.51 -20.65 23.66
CA THR A 12 26.05 -20.41 23.66
C THR A 12 25.76 -19.05 24.30
N GLU A 13 26.44 -18.00 23.86
CA GLU A 13 26.16 -16.62 24.29
C GLU A 13 26.38 -15.67 23.09
N ALA A 14 25.81 -15.97 21.91
CA ALA A 14 25.88 -15.06 20.75
C ALA A 14 24.71 -15.15 19.77
N ALA A 15 23.63 -15.87 20.11
CA ALA A 15 22.45 -16.01 19.25
C ALA A 15 21.19 -15.29 19.79
N GLY A 16 21.22 -14.80 21.04
CA GLY A 16 20.05 -14.19 21.70
C GLY A 16 19.82 -12.71 21.39
N GLU A 17 20.84 -11.95 20.98
CA GLU A 17 20.71 -10.49 20.83
C GLU A 17 20.27 -10.04 19.41
N ARG A 18 20.25 -10.92 18.41
CA ARG A 18 19.85 -10.56 17.02
C ARG A 18 18.38 -10.82 16.69
N ALA A 19 17.63 -11.50 17.55
CA ALA A 19 16.21 -11.78 17.32
C ALA A 19 15.26 -10.73 17.92
N ALA A 20 15.76 -9.86 18.80
CA ALA A 20 14.96 -8.77 19.39
C ALA A 20 14.84 -7.53 18.46
N ASP A 21 15.64 -7.49 17.38
CA ASP A 21 15.64 -6.41 16.37
C ASP A 21 14.67 -6.70 15.20
N ASP A 22 14.16 -7.94 15.11
CA ASP A 22 13.31 -8.41 14.00
C ASP A 22 11.80 -8.33 14.32
N GLU A 23 11.44 -8.23 15.61
CA GLU A 23 10.03 -8.11 15.99
C GLU A 23 9.55 -6.66 15.85
N LEU A 24 8.45 -6.48 15.12
CA LEU A 24 7.88 -5.16 14.89
C LEU A 24 7.51 -4.48 16.22
N PRO A 25 8.00 -3.25 16.47
CA PRO A 25 7.71 -2.57 17.72
C PRO A 25 6.21 -2.36 17.97
N GLY A 26 5.75 -2.61 19.19
CA GLY A 26 4.33 -2.47 19.56
C GLY A 26 3.73 -1.08 19.32
N ARG A 27 4.58 -0.04 19.28
CA ARG A 27 4.17 1.33 18.90
C ARG A 27 3.62 1.41 17.47
N VAL A 28 4.15 0.60 16.55
CA VAL A 28 3.68 0.55 15.15
C VAL A 28 2.28 -0.04 15.09
N ARG A 29 2.06 -1.20 15.75
CA ARG A 29 0.74 -1.82 15.85
C ARG A 29 -0.30 -0.86 16.44
N ARG A 30 0.10 -0.09 17.46
CA ARG A 30 -0.76 0.95 18.06
C ARG A 30 -1.03 2.11 17.09
N ALA A 31 -0.05 2.54 16.30
CA ALA A 31 -0.25 3.61 15.33
C ALA A 31 -1.29 3.24 14.26
N PHE A 32 -1.26 2.01 13.74
CA PHE A 32 -2.30 1.50 12.83
C PHE A 32 -3.69 1.48 13.49
N ALA A 33 -3.78 0.94 14.72
CA ALA A 33 -5.03 0.89 15.46
C ALA A 33 -5.58 2.30 15.80
N ASP A 34 -4.70 3.25 16.16
CA ASP A 34 -5.07 4.64 16.44
C ASP A 34 -5.53 5.37 15.16
N HIS A 35 -5.00 5.03 13.98
CA HIS A 35 -5.41 5.61 12.70
C HIS A 35 -6.79 5.13 12.26
N GLY A 36 -7.11 3.85 12.49
CA GLY A 36 -8.45 3.28 12.29
C GLY A 36 -8.87 3.06 10.84
N SER A 37 -7.98 3.25 9.87
CA SER A 37 -8.23 2.97 8.44
C SER A 37 -7.73 1.60 8.00
N PHE A 38 -7.12 0.84 8.91
CA PHE A 38 -6.34 -0.34 8.61
C PHE A 38 -6.70 -1.47 9.57
N GLU A 39 -6.95 -2.66 9.02
CA GLU A 39 -7.16 -3.88 9.79
C GLU A 39 -5.91 -4.78 9.73
N PRO A 40 -5.55 -5.46 10.83
CA PRO A 40 -4.43 -6.38 10.85
C PRO A 40 -4.74 -7.63 10.01
N ALA A 41 -3.89 -7.90 9.02
CA ALA A 41 -4.00 -9.04 8.11
C ALA A 41 -2.94 -10.14 8.38
N GLY A 42 -1.93 -9.84 9.20
CA GLY A 42 -0.89 -10.79 9.59
C GLY A 42 0.25 -10.12 10.35
N ASP A 43 1.35 -10.85 10.54
CA ASP A 43 2.54 -10.31 11.18
C ASP A 43 3.18 -9.21 10.33
N GLY A 44 3.07 -7.97 10.83
CA GLY A 44 3.57 -6.79 10.15
C GLY A 44 2.80 -6.42 8.89
N LEU A 45 1.57 -6.94 8.71
CA LEU A 45 0.75 -6.69 7.53
C LEU A 45 -0.62 -6.14 7.92
N TRP A 46 -1.04 -5.09 7.22
CA TRP A 46 -2.35 -4.46 7.36
C TRP A 46 -3.00 -4.27 6.00
N THR A 47 -4.32 -4.36 5.97
CA THR A 47 -5.14 -4.05 4.79
C THR A 47 -5.93 -2.77 5.06
N ALA A 48 -6.01 -1.87 4.09
CA ALA A 48 -6.80 -0.66 4.22
C ALA A 48 -8.28 -0.96 3.96
N GLU A 49 -9.16 -0.41 4.80
CA GLU A 49 -10.62 -0.56 4.67
C GLU A 49 -11.30 0.66 4.06
N THR A 50 -10.55 1.74 3.86
CA THR A 50 -11.08 3.03 3.38
C THR A 50 -11.18 3.13 1.87
N THR A 51 -10.58 2.18 1.14
CA THR A 51 -10.62 2.08 -0.31
C THR A 51 -11.29 0.76 -0.71
N PRO A 52 -12.04 0.71 -1.82
CA PRO A 52 -12.58 -0.54 -2.32
C PRO A 52 -11.56 -1.34 -3.15
N PHE A 53 -10.37 -0.78 -3.37
CA PHE A 53 -9.25 -1.49 -3.98
C PHE A 53 -8.52 -2.35 -2.95
N ASP A 54 -7.80 -3.36 -3.42
CA ASP A 54 -6.95 -4.17 -2.55
C ASP A 54 -5.68 -3.38 -2.23
N ALA A 55 -5.58 -2.90 -0.99
CA ALA A 55 -4.49 -2.06 -0.54
C ALA A 55 -3.87 -2.62 0.75
N GLU A 56 -2.60 -2.94 0.70
CA GLU A 56 -1.85 -3.57 1.78
C GLU A 56 -0.67 -2.69 2.21
N VAL A 57 -0.41 -2.65 3.51
CA VAL A 57 0.75 -2.00 4.11
C VAL A 57 1.52 -3.02 4.93
N ARG A 58 2.75 -3.29 4.54
CA ARG A 58 3.69 -4.09 5.31
C ARG A 58 4.62 -3.17 6.09
N ALA A 59 4.75 -3.37 7.40
CA ALA A 59 5.72 -2.66 8.23
C ALA A 59 6.78 -3.62 8.75
N GLU A 60 8.04 -3.21 8.65
CA GLU A 60 9.19 -4.00 9.06
C GLU A 60 10.21 -3.12 9.79
N PRO A 61 10.91 -3.62 10.82
CA PRO A 61 12.05 -2.92 11.39
C PRO A 61 13.09 -2.60 10.31
N ALA A 62 13.69 -1.41 10.41
CA ALA A 62 14.77 -0.95 9.56
C ALA A 62 15.92 -0.42 10.41
N ALA A 63 17.08 -0.21 9.77
CA ALA A 63 18.28 0.28 10.43
C ALA A 63 18.02 1.59 11.21
N ASP A 64 18.80 1.79 12.27
CA ASP A 64 18.73 2.97 13.15
C ASP A 64 17.39 3.15 13.88
N GLY A 65 16.69 2.04 14.17
CA GLY A 65 15.41 2.05 14.89
C GLY A 65 14.25 2.63 14.08
N ARG A 66 14.43 2.78 12.77
CA ARG A 66 13.40 3.21 11.83
C ARG A 66 12.49 2.04 11.48
N ILE A 67 11.39 2.35 10.82
CA ILE A 67 10.44 1.38 10.29
C ILE A 67 10.37 1.60 8.79
N ARG A 68 10.50 0.52 8.02
CA ARG A 68 10.20 0.50 6.60
C ARG A 68 8.72 0.13 6.45
N PHE A 69 8.00 0.92 5.67
CA PHE A 69 6.65 0.60 5.21
C PHE A 69 6.71 0.35 3.71
N SER A 70 6.18 -0.79 3.30
CA SER A 70 5.95 -1.16 1.91
C SER A 70 4.44 -1.11 1.68
N VAL A 71 3.98 -0.15 0.88
CA VAL A 71 2.58 0.04 0.52
C VAL A 71 2.37 -0.57 -0.85
N THR A 72 1.35 -1.40 -1.01
CA THR A 72 0.95 -1.98 -2.31
C THR A 72 -0.52 -1.72 -2.52
N VAL A 73 -0.87 -1.11 -3.66
CA VAL A 73 -2.26 -0.87 -4.07
C VAL A 73 -2.48 -1.56 -5.40
N ARG A 74 -3.46 -2.47 -5.45
CA ARG A 74 -3.89 -3.15 -6.67
C ARG A 74 -5.18 -2.53 -7.17
N VAL A 75 -5.11 -1.93 -8.34
CA VAL A 75 -6.28 -1.37 -9.03
C VAL A 75 -6.60 -2.22 -10.27
N PRO A 76 -7.88 -2.37 -10.64
CA PRO A 76 -8.25 -3.13 -11.82
C PRO A 76 -7.88 -2.39 -13.12
N THR A 77 -7.65 -3.10 -14.21
CA THR A 77 -7.63 -2.49 -15.55
C THR A 77 -9.01 -1.94 -15.92
N LEU A 78 -9.10 -1.14 -16.99
CA LEU A 78 -10.40 -0.64 -17.44
C LEU A 78 -11.27 -1.81 -17.91
N SER A 79 -10.71 -2.69 -18.75
CA SER A 79 -11.40 -3.87 -19.28
C SER A 79 -11.91 -4.81 -18.19
N ALA A 80 -11.22 -4.92 -17.05
CA ALA A 80 -11.67 -5.72 -15.90
C ALA A 80 -12.89 -5.12 -15.16
N THR A 81 -13.20 -3.84 -15.38
CA THR A 81 -14.27 -3.13 -14.66
C THR A 81 -15.26 -2.41 -15.57
N THR A 82 -15.26 -2.70 -16.86
CA THR A 82 -16.28 -2.21 -17.80
C THR A 82 -17.21 -3.33 -18.23
N ALA A 83 -18.50 -3.02 -18.35
CA ALA A 83 -19.49 -3.99 -18.82
C ALA A 83 -19.28 -4.34 -20.30
N ASP A 84 -18.78 -3.38 -21.08
CA ASP A 84 -18.46 -3.52 -22.50
C ASP A 84 -16.94 -3.65 -22.72
N GLU A 85 -16.58 -4.18 -23.88
CA GLU A 85 -15.18 -4.29 -24.31
C GLU A 85 -14.54 -2.91 -24.48
N VAL A 86 -13.36 -2.75 -23.88
CA VAL A 86 -12.48 -1.59 -24.09
C VAL A 86 -11.52 -1.95 -25.21
N ALA A 87 -11.39 -1.08 -26.21
CA ALA A 87 -10.44 -1.30 -27.29
C ALA A 87 -8.99 -1.26 -26.73
N ASP A 88 -8.14 -2.20 -27.16
CA ASP A 88 -6.75 -2.35 -26.70
C ASP A 88 -5.99 -1.01 -26.67
N VAL A 89 -6.09 -0.21 -27.74
CA VAL A 89 -5.42 1.10 -27.84
C VAL A 89 -5.86 2.11 -26.77
N VAL A 90 -7.11 2.00 -26.31
CA VAL A 90 -7.65 2.85 -25.24
C VAL A 90 -7.13 2.37 -23.89
N GLU A 91 -7.10 1.06 -23.67
CA GLU A 91 -6.54 0.47 -22.46
C GLU A 91 -5.05 0.79 -22.34
N GLU A 92 -4.24 0.52 -23.36
CA GLU A 92 -2.81 0.79 -23.37
C GLU A 92 -2.50 2.27 -23.10
N GLY A 93 -3.21 3.19 -23.78
CA GLY A 93 -3.02 4.63 -23.57
C GLY A 93 -3.47 5.11 -22.19
N TRP A 94 -4.50 4.49 -21.62
CA TRP A 94 -4.94 4.77 -20.26
C TRP A 94 -3.93 4.28 -19.22
N ILE A 95 -3.42 3.06 -19.36
CA ILE A 95 -2.41 2.47 -18.47
C ILE A 95 -1.14 3.33 -18.48
N GLU A 96 -0.65 3.72 -19.66
CA GLU A 96 0.53 4.60 -19.78
C GLU A 96 0.31 5.93 -19.05
N THR A 97 -0.88 6.53 -19.21
CA THR A 97 -1.21 7.79 -18.52
C THR A 97 -1.31 7.63 -17.01
N PHE A 98 -1.91 6.52 -16.54
CA PHE A 98 -2.02 6.20 -15.13
C PHE A 98 -0.64 6.02 -14.51
N GLU A 99 0.22 5.22 -15.14
CA GLU A 99 1.62 5.01 -14.71
C GLU A 99 2.35 6.35 -14.60
N LEU A 100 2.32 7.18 -15.66
CA LEU A 100 2.99 8.49 -15.68
C LEU A 100 2.54 9.42 -14.54
N ARG A 101 1.27 9.37 -14.12
CA ARG A 101 0.75 10.17 -13.01
C ARG A 101 1.14 9.60 -11.66
N VAL A 102 1.09 8.27 -11.50
CA VAL A 102 1.42 7.61 -10.26
C VAL A 102 2.91 7.75 -9.93
N VAL A 103 3.79 7.69 -10.94
CA VAL A 103 5.24 7.92 -10.74
C VAL A 103 5.58 9.37 -10.41
N ASP A 104 4.71 10.33 -10.77
CA ASP A 104 4.83 11.76 -10.40
C ASP A 104 4.25 12.05 -9.01
N VAL A 105 4.39 11.11 -8.08
CA VAL A 105 3.95 11.19 -6.68
C VAL A 105 4.85 12.14 -5.87
N GLY A 106 4.75 13.44 -6.15
CA GLY A 106 5.38 14.51 -5.38
C GLY A 106 4.39 15.20 -4.44
N GLY A 107 4.81 15.49 -3.20
CA GLY A 107 4.07 16.41 -2.31
C GLY A 107 2.75 15.89 -1.72
N VAL A 108 2.45 14.60 -1.86
CA VAL A 108 1.24 13.97 -1.30
C VAL A 108 1.34 13.79 0.23
N THR A 109 2.55 13.65 0.76
CA THR A 109 2.80 13.48 2.19
C THR A 109 3.27 14.77 2.85
N ARG A 110 3.06 14.89 4.17
CA ARG A 110 3.41 16.12 4.91
C ARG A 110 4.90 16.45 4.93
N GLY A 111 5.76 15.47 4.66
CA GLY A 111 7.16 15.71 4.38
C GLY A 111 7.36 15.75 2.88
N ASP A 112 7.83 16.87 2.31
CA ASP A 112 8.25 16.95 0.91
C ASP A 112 9.33 15.89 0.61
N ARG A 113 8.89 14.69 0.27
CA ARG A 113 9.69 13.50 -0.02
C ARG A 113 9.38 13.07 -1.45
N ALA A 114 10.43 12.74 -2.19
CA ALA A 114 10.31 12.03 -3.45
C ALA A 114 10.09 10.54 -3.16
N PHE A 115 9.11 9.96 -3.84
CA PHE A 115 8.90 8.51 -3.87
C PHE A 115 9.29 8.00 -5.26
N ASP A 116 9.69 6.73 -5.32
CA ASP A 116 10.04 6.04 -6.54
C ASP A 116 9.16 4.77 -6.62
N PRO A 117 7.87 4.92 -6.97
CA PRO A 117 6.98 3.78 -7.00
C PRO A 117 7.32 2.83 -8.14
N THR A 118 7.12 1.54 -7.89
CA THR A 118 7.17 0.51 -8.92
C THR A 118 5.76 0.19 -9.37
N VAL A 119 5.50 0.24 -10.67
CA VAL A 119 4.22 -0.15 -11.28
C VAL A 119 4.40 -1.49 -12.00
N SER A 120 3.52 -2.44 -11.72
CA SER A 120 3.49 -3.75 -12.37
C SER A 120 2.11 -3.97 -13.00
N ILE A 121 2.09 -4.15 -14.32
CA ILE A 121 0.86 -4.31 -15.10
C ILE A 121 0.62 -5.80 -15.34
N GLY A 122 -0.53 -6.29 -14.90
CA GLY A 122 -1.07 -7.61 -15.23
C GLY A 122 -2.24 -7.51 -16.22
N ASP A 123 -2.91 -8.64 -16.47
CA ASP A 123 -4.03 -8.70 -17.41
C ASP A 123 -5.27 -7.95 -16.87
N ASP A 124 -5.65 -8.20 -15.61
CA ASP A 124 -6.86 -7.63 -14.99
C ASP A 124 -6.55 -6.58 -13.90
N GLU A 125 -5.30 -6.45 -13.48
CA GLU A 125 -4.89 -5.60 -12.36
C GLU A 125 -3.55 -4.91 -12.60
N ILE A 126 -3.36 -3.77 -11.95
CA ILE A 126 -2.13 -2.98 -11.92
C ILE A 126 -1.75 -2.83 -10.45
N ALA A 127 -0.57 -3.31 -10.10
CA ALA A 127 -0.01 -3.18 -8.76
C ALA A 127 0.94 -1.98 -8.70
N VAL A 128 0.66 -1.05 -7.78
CA VAL A 128 1.51 0.09 -7.47
C VAL A 128 2.16 -0.13 -6.11
N ALA A 129 3.48 -0.21 -6.08
CA ALA A 129 4.26 -0.40 -4.85
C ALA A 129 5.05 0.86 -4.50
N PHE A 130 4.94 1.30 -3.24
CA PHE A 130 5.75 2.37 -2.67
C PHE A 130 6.56 1.83 -1.49
N GLU A 131 7.77 2.36 -1.33
CA GLU A 131 8.58 2.12 -0.14
C GLU A 131 8.88 3.44 0.57
N LEU A 132 8.68 3.46 1.89
CA LEU A 132 9.06 4.59 2.72
C LEU A 132 9.70 4.11 4.02
N THR A 133 10.69 4.85 4.48
CA THR A 133 11.31 4.59 5.78
C THR A 133 11.12 5.81 6.67
N ASP A 134 10.63 5.58 7.89
CA ASP A 134 10.36 6.65 8.84
C ASP A 134 10.73 6.23 10.28
N SER A 135 11.19 7.19 11.08
CA SER A 135 11.50 6.99 12.50
C SER A 135 10.29 7.21 13.42
N ASN A 136 9.23 7.82 12.89
CA ASN A 136 7.97 8.10 13.55
C ASN A 136 6.88 7.22 12.92
N GLU A 137 6.46 6.22 13.68
CA GLU A 137 5.45 5.25 13.28
C GLU A 137 4.11 5.89 12.89
N ARG A 138 3.68 6.95 13.57
CA ARG A 138 2.39 7.61 13.27
C ARG A 138 2.45 8.35 11.94
N ARG A 139 3.56 9.02 11.66
CA ARG A 139 3.76 9.68 10.37
C ARG A 139 3.86 8.64 9.26
N GLY A 140 4.59 7.54 9.46
CA GLY A 140 4.67 6.47 8.47
C GLY A 140 3.32 5.86 8.11
N VAL A 141 2.42 5.68 9.10
CA VAL A 141 1.05 5.19 8.86
C VAL A 141 0.18 6.23 8.15
N ASP A 142 0.25 7.51 8.55
CA ASP A 142 -0.44 8.63 7.88
C ASP A 142 0.00 8.77 6.40
N ASP A 143 1.31 8.66 6.16
CA ASP A 143 1.91 8.70 4.83
C ASP A 143 1.44 7.49 4.00
N ALA A 144 1.37 6.29 4.58
CA ALA A 144 0.88 5.09 3.91
C ALA A 144 -0.59 5.23 3.47
N GLY A 145 -1.46 5.77 4.34
CA GLY A 145 -2.85 6.08 3.98
C GLY A 145 -2.94 7.10 2.86
N SER A 146 -2.15 8.17 2.95
CA SER A 146 -2.10 9.22 1.92
C SER A 146 -1.69 8.70 0.54
N LEU A 147 -0.76 7.74 0.49
CA LEU A 147 -0.34 7.09 -0.75
C LEU A 147 -1.46 6.25 -1.38
N ILE A 148 -2.24 5.55 -0.54
CA ILE A 148 -3.41 4.76 -1.00
C ILE A 148 -4.47 5.69 -1.58
N ASP A 149 -4.81 6.76 -0.87
CA ASP A 149 -5.78 7.77 -1.33
C ASP A 149 -5.33 8.44 -2.64
N PHE A 150 -4.02 8.66 -2.80
CA PHE A 150 -3.46 9.20 -4.04
C PHE A 150 -3.61 8.26 -5.23
N VAL A 151 -3.37 6.96 -5.06
CA VAL A 151 -3.57 5.98 -6.14
C VAL A 151 -5.05 5.90 -6.52
N GLU A 152 -5.94 5.84 -5.52
CA GLU A 152 -7.39 5.86 -5.75
C GLU A 152 -7.83 7.11 -6.51
N GLY A 153 -7.39 8.28 -6.04
CA GLY A 153 -7.70 9.57 -6.69
C GLY A 153 -7.16 9.63 -8.12
N THR A 154 -5.97 9.11 -8.38
CA THR A 154 -5.36 9.05 -9.71
C THR A 154 -6.16 8.14 -10.64
N TYR A 155 -6.63 6.99 -10.14
CA TYR A 155 -7.50 6.09 -10.88
C TYR A 155 -8.82 6.77 -11.27
N VAL A 156 -9.51 7.39 -10.29
CA VAL A 156 -10.78 8.09 -10.52
C VAL A 156 -10.63 9.24 -11.52
N GLN A 157 -9.53 9.97 -11.48
CA GLN A 157 -9.21 11.02 -12.46
C GLN A 157 -8.90 10.46 -13.86
N GLY A 158 -8.57 9.18 -13.97
CA GLY A 158 -8.32 8.48 -15.22
C GLY A 158 -9.57 7.89 -15.87
N VAL A 159 -10.69 7.76 -15.14
CA VAL A 159 -11.94 7.17 -15.65
C VAL A 159 -12.42 7.88 -16.91
N ILE A 160 -12.81 7.10 -17.93
CA ILE A 160 -13.21 7.61 -19.25
C ILE A 160 -14.74 7.74 -19.31
N PRO A 161 -15.30 8.95 -19.54
CA PRO A 161 -16.74 9.11 -19.70
C PRO A 161 -17.30 8.32 -20.88
N GLY A 162 -18.46 7.70 -20.68
CA GLY A 162 -19.20 6.98 -21.73
C GLY A 162 -19.13 5.46 -21.63
N TYR A 163 -18.26 4.92 -20.77
CA TYR A 163 -18.27 3.50 -20.40
C TYR A 163 -19.23 3.25 -19.23
N GLU A 164 -19.84 2.07 -19.22
CA GLU A 164 -20.54 1.53 -18.06
C GLU A 164 -19.55 0.75 -17.20
N TYR A 165 -19.35 1.20 -15.96
CA TYR A 165 -18.42 0.59 -15.02
C TYR A 165 -19.15 -0.37 -14.08
N THR A 166 -18.48 -1.44 -13.68
CA THR A 166 -18.94 -2.41 -12.69
C THR A 166 -18.19 -2.21 -11.36
N GLU A 167 -18.46 -3.07 -10.38
CA GLU A 167 -17.72 -3.09 -9.12
C GLU A 167 -16.22 -3.33 -9.35
N PRO A 168 -15.32 -2.71 -8.57
CA PRO A 168 -15.60 -1.76 -7.48
C PRO A 168 -15.83 -0.30 -7.94
N VAL A 169 -15.62 0.00 -9.22
CA VAL A 169 -15.52 1.39 -9.74
C VAL A 169 -16.86 2.12 -9.74
N ASP A 170 -17.97 1.43 -10.02
CA ASP A 170 -19.31 2.05 -9.96
C ASP A 170 -19.63 2.62 -8.56
N GLY A 171 -19.20 1.92 -7.51
CA GLY A 171 -19.35 2.37 -6.12
C GLY A 171 -18.57 3.66 -5.84
N LEU A 172 -17.32 3.74 -6.30
CA LEU A 172 -16.46 4.94 -6.20
C LEU A 172 -17.10 6.14 -6.91
N LEU A 173 -17.54 5.95 -8.15
CA LEU A 173 -18.16 7.00 -8.95
C LEU A 173 -19.48 7.48 -8.32
N SER A 174 -20.26 6.57 -7.75
CA SER A 174 -21.49 6.89 -7.03
C SER A 174 -21.20 7.69 -5.75
N ALA A 175 -20.17 7.34 -4.99
CA ALA A 175 -19.76 8.08 -3.79
C ALA A 175 -19.27 9.50 -4.12
N ALA A 176 -18.44 9.64 -5.16
CA ALA A 176 -17.93 10.94 -5.61
C ALA A 176 -19.05 11.91 -6.05
N ARG A 177 -20.06 11.39 -6.78
CA ARG A 177 -21.26 12.18 -7.18
C ARG A 177 -22.06 12.67 -5.97
N GLN A 178 -22.18 11.86 -4.92
CA GLN A 178 -22.91 12.23 -3.70
C GLN A 178 -22.18 13.34 -2.92
N GLN A 179 -20.85 13.29 -2.82
CA GLN A 179 -20.07 14.37 -2.21
C GLN A 179 -20.16 15.68 -3.02
N GLY A 180 -20.16 15.61 -4.35
CA GLY A 180 -20.33 16.79 -5.21
C GLY A 180 -21.71 17.45 -5.11
N ASN A 181 -22.75 16.68 -4.77
CA ASN A 181 -24.13 17.17 -4.64
C ASN A 181 -24.46 17.68 -3.20
N GLY A 182 -23.65 17.33 -2.20
CA GLY A 182 -23.83 17.77 -0.81
C GLY A 182 -23.27 19.16 -0.48
N GLY A 183 -22.57 19.80 -1.42
CA GLY A 183 -22.03 21.17 -1.30
C GLY A 183 -23.00 22.28 -1.75
N GLY A 184 -24.24 21.93 -2.10
CA GLY A 184 -25.28 22.86 -2.53
C GLY A 184 -26.26 23.22 -1.42
N LEU A 185 -25.92 24.26 -0.65
CA LEU A 185 -26.76 25.07 0.27
C LEU A 185 -27.19 24.45 1.60
#